data_AF-A0A7Y5E1E0-F1
#
_entry.id   AF-A0A7Y5E1E0-F1
#
_cell.length_a   1.000
_cell.length_b   1.000
_cell.length_c   1.000
_cell.angle_alpha   90.00
_cell.angle_beta   90.00
_cell.angle_gamma   90.00
#
_symmetry.space_group_name_H-M   'P 1'
#
loop_
_entity.id
_entity.type
_entity.pdbx_description
1 polymer ?
#
loop_
_entity_poly.entity_id
_entity_poly.type
_entity_poly.pdbx_seq_one_letter_code
_entity_poly.pdbx_strand_id
1 'polypeptide(L)'
;MNEKKKIALALAACAAHEETYGTTVPARLRELWKSGEAFRAHGRCLPPKTSLPGFETGSFRVASVPPSWDYLGNMGGLDDAISGEGGEWKHAGSFLPIFLLKQSRLLVADLDDPSFPVGYYEDETFRSKSKGWDRGVYRIAPSLEAFLGTLVERDSADFETELDDGPWEDAAEEADD
;
A
#
# COMPACT_ATOMS: atom_id res chain seq x y z
N MET A 1 -2.43 8.98 16.41
CA MET A 1 -2.00 7.79 17.21
C MET A 1 -0.47 7.68 17.44
N ASN A 2 0.01 7.04 18.53
CA ASN A 2 1.47 6.82 18.75
C ASN A 2 2.04 5.65 17.92
N GLU A 3 3.34 5.67 17.62
CA GLU A 3 4.00 4.68 16.74
C GLU A 3 3.89 3.24 17.24
N LYS A 4 4.00 2.98 18.55
CA LYS A 4 3.89 1.62 19.10
C LYS A 4 2.53 0.98 18.81
N LYS A 5 1.45 1.77 18.92
CA LYS A 5 0.11 1.31 18.56
C LYS A 5 -0.01 1.05 17.06
N LYS A 6 0.53 1.93 16.21
CA LYS A 6 0.59 1.71 14.75
C LYS A 6 1.34 0.43 14.39
N ILE A 7 2.46 0.13 15.06
CA ILE A 7 3.20 -1.13 14.86
C ILE A 7 2.35 -2.33 15.23
N ALA A 8 1.72 -2.32 16.41
CA ALA A 8 0.87 -3.42 16.85
C ALA A 8 -0.29 -3.66 15.86
N LEU A 9 -0.94 -2.58 15.42
CA LEU A 9 -2.03 -2.63 14.45
C LEU A 9 -1.55 -3.13 13.08
N ALA A 10 -0.40 -2.66 12.59
CA ALA A 10 0.15 -3.15 11.32
C ALA A 10 0.44 -4.66 11.36
N LEU A 11 0.90 -5.17 12.50
CA LEU A 11 1.16 -6.61 12.67
C LEU A 11 -0.13 -7.42 12.78
N ALA A 12 -1.16 -6.87 13.41
CA ALA A 12 -2.50 -7.46 13.42
C ALA A 12 -3.11 -7.48 12.01
N ALA A 13 -3.02 -6.37 11.27
CA ALA A 13 -3.43 -6.25 9.88
C ALA A 13 -2.73 -7.29 8.97
N CYS A 14 -1.42 -7.48 9.15
CA CYS A 14 -0.70 -8.54 8.43
C CYS A 14 -1.26 -9.93 8.75
N ALA A 15 -1.61 -10.20 10.01
CA ALA A 15 -2.18 -11.49 10.40
C ALA A 15 -3.59 -11.69 9.84
N ALA A 16 -4.42 -10.63 9.87
CA ALA A 16 -5.74 -10.63 9.25
C ALA A 16 -5.65 -10.92 7.75
N HIS A 17 -4.73 -10.26 7.02
CA HIS A 17 -4.50 -10.53 5.60
C HIS A 17 -4.13 -12.00 5.33
N GLU A 18 -3.29 -12.61 6.18
CA GLU A 18 -2.97 -14.04 6.06
C GLU A 18 -4.19 -14.94 6.30
N GLU A 19 -5.02 -14.59 7.28
CA GLU A 19 -6.24 -15.33 7.61
C GLU A 19 -7.28 -15.23 6.48
N THR A 20 -7.59 -14.01 6.03
CA THR A 20 -8.58 -13.73 4.98
C THR A 20 -8.18 -14.38 3.65
N TYR A 21 -6.91 -14.27 3.24
CA TYR A 21 -6.48 -14.68 1.90
C TYR A 21 -5.72 -16.00 1.86
N GLY A 22 -5.47 -16.65 3.00
CA GLY A 22 -4.70 -17.89 3.08
C GLY A 22 -3.25 -17.77 2.59
N THR A 23 -2.69 -16.56 2.62
CA THR A 23 -1.31 -16.26 2.20
C THR A 23 -0.38 -16.15 3.40
N THR A 24 0.92 -15.94 3.18
CA THR A 24 1.88 -15.62 4.24
C THR A 24 2.53 -14.29 3.95
N VAL A 25 2.43 -13.34 4.89
CA VAL A 25 3.15 -12.07 4.86
C VAL A 25 4.58 -12.31 5.36
N PRO A 26 5.60 -12.16 4.49
CA PRO A 26 6.98 -12.49 4.82
C PRO A 26 7.55 -11.60 5.93
N ALA A 27 8.50 -12.16 6.70
CA ALA A 27 9.11 -11.48 7.85
C ALA A 27 9.72 -10.11 7.48
N ARG A 28 10.30 -9.97 6.28
CA ARG A 28 10.88 -8.70 5.82
C ARG A 28 9.83 -7.60 5.65
N LEU A 29 8.64 -7.93 5.13
CA LEU A 29 7.54 -6.96 5.03
C LEU A 29 7.06 -6.56 6.41
N ARG A 30 6.88 -7.51 7.34
CA ARG A 30 6.54 -7.18 8.73
C ARG A 30 7.57 -6.25 9.38
N GLU A 31 8.86 -6.45 9.05
CA GLU A 31 9.95 -5.62 9.56
C GLU A 31 9.89 -4.17 9.07
N LEU A 32 9.26 -3.92 7.91
CA LEU A 32 9.01 -2.56 7.40
C LEU A 32 8.28 -1.70 8.43
N TRP A 33 7.26 -2.25 9.11
CA TRP A 33 6.54 -1.56 10.18
C TRP A 33 7.25 -1.69 11.53
N LYS A 34 7.75 -2.88 11.91
CA LYS A 34 8.39 -3.09 13.22
C LYS A 34 9.58 -2.18 13.47
N SER A 35 10.38 -1.93 12.44
CA SER A 35 11.56 -1.06 12.51
C SER A 35 11.24 0.43 12.37
N GLY A 36 9.97 0.77 12.11
CA GLY A 36 9.49 2.11 11.79
C GLY A 36 9.92 2.63 10.42
N GLU A 37 10.43 1.77 9.54
CA GLU A 37 10.84 2.15 8.17
C GLU A 37 9.67 2.67 7.33
N ALA A 38 8.48 2.05 7.45
CA ALA A 38 7.24 2.55 6.86
C ALA A 38 6.94 4.00 7.30
N PHE A 39 7.11 4.32 8.59
CA PHE A 39 6.79 5.64 9.14
C PHE A 39 7.87 6.68 8.79
N ARG A 40 9.12 6.27 8.56
CA ARG A 40 10.15 7.17 8.01
C ARG A 40 9.94 7.47 6.52
N ALA A 41 9.31 6.54 5.80
CA ALA A 41 8.92 6.73 4.41
C ALA A 41 7.64 7.58 4.27
N HIS A 42 6.78 7.58 5.30
CA HIS A 42 5.60 8.44 5.37
C HIS A 42 6.00 9.91 5.19
N GLY A 43 5.35 10.60 4.26
CA GLY A 43 5.66 12.00 3.91
C GLY A 43 6.83 12.16 2.93
N ARG A 44 7.53 11.09 2.52
CA ARG A 44 8.50 11.15 1.42
C ARG A 44 7.80 11.13 0.07
N CYS A 45 8.57 11.38 -0.99
CA CYS A 45 8.05 11.45 -2.34
C CYS A 45 8.74 10.46 -3.28
N LEU A 46 7.98 9.90 -4.21
CA LEU A 46 8.55 9.39 -5.46
C LEU A 46 9.30 10.53 -6.19
N PRO A 47 10.40 10.23 -6.89
CA PRO A 47 11.25 11.25 -7.48
C PRO A 47 10.53 12.06 -8.56
N PRO A 48 10.99 13.28 -8.87
CA PRO A 48 10.45 14.03 -10.00
C PRO A 48 10.54 13.22 -11.29
N LYS A 49 9.60 13.48 -12.21
CA LYS A 49 9.48 12.78 -13.49
C LYS A 49 9.09 11.30 -13.38
N THR A 50 8.52 10.90 -12.25
CA THR A 50 7.87 9.60 -12.14
C THR A 50 6.59 9.62 -12.98
N SER A 51 6.35 8.55 -13.74
CA SER A 51 5.15 8.38 -14.53
C SER A 51 4.34 7.23 -13.96
N LEU A 52 3.10 7.53 -13.53
CA LEU A 52 2.13 6.53 -13.09
C LEU A 52 0.90 6.58 -14.00
N PRO A 53 0.25 5.44 -14.29
CA PRO A 53 -0.99 5.42 -15.04
C PRO A 53 -2.05 6.35 -14.41
N GLY A 54 -2.79 7.10 -15.23
CA GLY A 54 -3.84 8.01 -14.75
C GLY A 54 -3.34 9.37 -14.23
N PHE A 55 -2.03 9.64 -14.27
CA PHE A 55 -1.45 10.92 -13.83
C PHE A 55 -0.59 11.59 -14.90
N GLU A 56 -0.46 12.91 -14.79
CA GLU A 56 0.68 13.60 -15.42
C GLU A 56 1.99 13.17 -14.77
N THR A 57 3.09 13.27 -15.52
CA THR A 57 4.42 12.94 -15.02
C THR A 57 4.85 13.95 -13.94
N GLY A 58 5.27 13.47 -12.77
CA GLY A 58 5.60 14.32 -11.62
C GLY A 58 6.22 13.57 -10.45
N SER A 59 6.16 14.15 -9.26
CA SER A 59 6.47 13.50 -7.99
C SER A 59 5.22 13.28 -7.16
N PHE A 60 5.22 12.23 -6.34
CA PHE A 60 4.05 11.79 -5.59
C PHE A 60 4.40 11.61 -4.12
N ARG A 61 3.66 12.28 -3.23
CA ARG A 61 3.77 12.07 -1.78
C ARG A 61 3.24 10.68 -1.42
N VAL A 62 3.91 9.99 -0.51
CA VAL A 62 3.47 8.69 0.00
C VAL A 62 3.06 8.79 1.47
N ALA A 63 1.95 8.16 1.84
CA ALA A 63 1.51 8.01 3.23
C ALA A 63 1.48 6.53 3.61
N SER A 64 2.11 6.14 4.71
CA SER A 64 2.02 4.76 5.21
C SER A 64 0.58 4.40 5.60
N VAL A 65 0.12 3.21 5.24
CA VAL A 65 -1.22 2.70 5.58
C VAL A 65 -1.15 1.38 6.35
N PRO A 66 -2.24 0.97 7.04
CA PRO A 66 -2.37 -0.41 7.51
C PRO A 66 -2.26 -1.40 6.34
N PRO A 67 -1.47 -2.49 6.47
CA PRO A 67 -1.30 -3.49 5.43
C PRO A 67 -2.45 -4.50 5.41
N SER A 68 -3.66 -4.03 5.11
CA SER A 68 -4.86 -4.88 4.98
C SER A 68 -5.84 -4.25 4.00
N TRP A 69 -6.34 -5.04 3.07
CA TRP A 69 -7.41 -4.63 2.15
C TRP A 69 -8.71 -4.33 2.89
N ASP A 70 -9.04 -5.15 3.88
CA ASP A 70 -10.29 -5.06 4.63
C ASP A 70 -10.36 -3.75 5.42
N TYR A 71 -9.28 -3.42 6.14
CA TYR A 71 -9.17 -2.13 6.83
C TYR A 71 -9.21 -0.95 5.85
N LEU A 72 -8.61 -1.08 4.67
CA LEU A 72 -8.64 -0.03 3.66
C LEU A 72 -9.99 0.14 2.95
N GLY A 73 -10.76 -0.95 2.81
CA GLY A 73 -12.12 -0.93 2.24
C GLY A 73 -13.11 -0.19 3.12
N ASN A 74 -13.06 -0.41 4.42
CA ASN A 74 -13.96 0.23 5.38
C ASN A 74 -13.77 1.75 5.50
N MET A 75 -12.61 2.27 5.09
CA MET A 75 -12.32 3.70 5.02
C MET A 75 -12.96 4.41 3.81
N GLY A 76 -13.78 3.69 3.02
CA GLY A 76 -14.55 4.24 1.89
C GLY A 76 -13.70 4.55 0.65
N GLY A 77 -12.42 4.18 0.67
CA GLY A 77 -11.48 4.38 -0.43
C GLY A 77 -11.38 3.20 -1.39
N LEU A 78 -11.75 1.98 -0.97
CA LEU A 78 -11.71 0.80 -1.83
C LEU A 78 -13.08 0.11 -1.86
N ASP A 79 -13.40 -0.50 -2.99
CA ASP A 79 -14.58 -1.34 -3.14
C ASP A 79 -14.26 -2.76 -2.66
N ASP A 80 -14.83 -3.14 -1.52
CA ASP A 80 -14.71 -4.49 -0.94
C ASP A 80 -15.17 -5.58 -1.93
N ALA A 81 -16.12 -5.28 -2.82
CA ALA A 81 -16.54 -6.20 -3.86
C ALA A 81 -15.42 -6.52 -4.87
N ILE A 82 -14.37 -5.68 -4.93
CA ILE A 82 -13.20 -5.88 -5.79
C ILE A 82 -12.06 -6.50 -5.00
N SER A 83 -11.56 -5.83 -3.97
CA SER A 83 -10.31 -6.22 -3.28
C SER A 83 -10.50 -7.02 -2.00
N GLY A 84 -11.73 -7.14 -1.49
CA GLY A 84 -12.07 -7.86 -0.28
C GLY A 84 -12.11 -9.38 -0.41
N GLU A 85 -12.47 -10.06 0.68
CA GLU A 85 -12.60 -11.52 0.71
C GLU A 85 -13.64 -12.00 -0.32
N GLY A 86 -13.20 -12.84 -1.26
CA GLY A 86 -14.07 -13.34 -2.33
C GLY A 86 -14.46 -12.30 -3.38
N GLY A 87 -13.83 -11.12 -3.35
CA GLY A 87 -13.99 -10.05 -4.32
C GLY A 87 -13.57 -10.44 -5.75
N GLU A 88 -13.88 -9.57 -6.70
CA GLU A 88 -13.64 -9.81 -8.12
C GLU A 88 -12.14 -9.91 -8.47
N TRP A 89 -11.28 -9.22 -7.74
CA TRP A 89 -9.84 -9.22 -7.97
C TRP A 89 -9.17 -10.41 -7.27
N LYS A 90 -9.13 -11.54 -7.96
CA LYS A 90 -8.56 -12.83 -7.49
C LYS A 90 -7.10 -12.79 -7.02
N HIS A 91 -6.38 -11.69 -7.24
CA HIS A 91 -4.99 -11.53 -6.84
C HIS A 91 -4.81 -10.63 -5.61
N ALA A 92 -5.88 -10.10 -4.99
CA ALA A 92 -5.77 -9.25 -3.80
C ALA A 92 -4.88 -9.88 -2.71
N GLY A 93 -5.06 -11.17 -2.43
CA GLY A 93 -4.24 -11.92 -1.48
C GLY A 93 -2.74 -12.02 -1.82
N SER A 94 -2.37 -11.89 -3.09
CA SER A 94 -0.97 -11.88 -3.56
C SER A 94 -0.28 -10.54 -3.35
N PHE A 95 -1.02 -9.48 -2.99
CA PHE A 95 -0.48 -8.14 -2.84
C PHE A 95 -0.79 -7.56 -1.48
N LEU A 96 0.17 -6.84 -0.90
CA LEU A 96 0.01 -6.20 0.40
C LEU A 96 0.10 -4.67 0.24
N PRO A 97 -0.92 -3.91 0.65
CA PRO A 97 -0.86 -2.45 0.70
C PRO A 97 0.27 -1.96 1.60
N ILE A 98 1.06 -0.98 1.13
CA ILE A 98 2.17 -0.42 1.91
C ILE A 98 2.08 1.11 2.04
N PHE A 99 1.67 1.79 0.97
CA PHE A 99 1.52 3.25 0.97
C PHE A 99 0.32 3.70 0.16
N LEU A 100 -0.23 4.85 0.53
CA LEU A 100 -1.22 5.60 -0.22
C LEU A 100 -0.54 6.75 -0.99
N LEU A 101 -0.99 7.01 -2.22
CA LEU A 101 -0.55 8.15 -3.03
C LEU A 101 -1.57 9.27 -3.14
N LYS A 102 -2.85 8.94 -3.32
CA LYS A 102 -3.98 9.88 -3.42
C LYS A 102 -5.28 9.09 -3.49
N GLN A 103 -6.26 9.40 -2.63
CA GLN A 103 -7.59 8.77 -2.62
C GLN A 103 -7.52 7.23 -2.49
N SER A 104 -7.89 6.49 -3.54
CA SER A 104 -7.95 5.02 -3.59
C SER A 104 -6.71 4.37 -4.21
N ARG A 105 -5.64 5.17 -4.41
CA ARG A 105 -4.47 4.77 -5.20
C ARG A 105 -3.32 4.36 -4.31
N LEU A 106 -3.00 3.09 -4.37
CA LEU A 106 -2.10 2.43 -3.44
C LEU A 106 -0.80 2.02 -4.13
N LEU A 107 0.25 1.97 -3.33
CA LEU A 107 1.43 1.19 -3.61
C LEU A 107 1.32 -0.12 -2.84
N VAL A 108 1.57 -1.22 -3.55
CA VAL A 108 1.45 -2.58 -3.03
C VAL A 108 2.75 -3.34 -3.25
N ALA A 109 3.06 -4.24 -2.33
CA ALA A 109 4.16 -5.20 -2.46
C ALA A 109 3.62 -6.56 -2.93
N ASP A 110 4.27 -7.14 -3.92
CA ASP A 110 3.97 -8.49 -4.42
C ASP A 110 4.53 -9.55 -3.48
N LEU A 111 3.65 -10.39 -2.92
CA LEU A 111 3.99 -11.44 -1.96
C LEU A 111 4.51 -12.73 -2.63
N ASP A 112 4.24 -12.92 -3.92
CA ASP A 112 4.62 -14.14 -4.64
C ASP A 112 6.08 -14.13 -5.11
N ASP A 113 6.76 -12.98 -5.04
CA ASP A 113 8.18 -12.81 -5.38
C ASP A 113 8.99 -12.45 -4.12
N PRO A 114 10.08 -13.18 -3.79
CA PRO A 114 10.89 -12.93 -2.60
C PRO A 114 11.61 -11.58 -2.59
N SER A 115 11.71 -10.87 -3.73
CA SER A 115 12.23 -9.50 -3.76
C SER A 115 11.19 -8.44 -3.39
N PHE A 116 9.92 -8.83 -3.23
CA PHE A 116 8.78 -7.96 -2.99
C PHE A 116 8.72 -6.76 -3.95
N PRO A 117 8.64 -6.99 -5.27
CA PRO A 117 8.41 -5.92 -6.23
C PRO A 117 7.28 -5.00 -5.78
N VAL A 118 7.50 -3.68 -5.92
CA VAL A 118 6.47 -2.69 -5.60
C VAL A 118 5.76 -2.28 -6.88
N GLY A 119 4.44 -2.18 -6.81
CA GLY A 119 3.61 -1.71 -7.90
C GLY A 119 2.52 -0.74 -7.45
N TYR A 120 1.94 -0.06 -8.43
CA TYR A 120 0.80 0.83 -8.30
C TYR A 120 -0.50 0.06 -8.52
N TYR A 121 -1.47 0.27 -7.64
CA TYR A 121 -2.80 -0.31 -7.69
C TYR A 121 -3.87 0.79 -7.58
N GLU A 122 -4.95 0.61 -8.34
CA GLU A 122 -6.18 1.40 -8.27
C GLU A 122 -7.33 0.51 -8.69
N ASP A 123 -8.41 0.49 -7.91
CA ASP A 123 -9.58 -0.38 -8.13
C ASP A 123 -10.05 -0.35 -9.57
N GLU A 124 -10.27 0.83 -10.17
CA GLU A 124 -10.79 0.93 -11.54
C GLU A 124 -9.91 0.25 -12.61
N THR A 125 -8.66 -0.06 -12.28
CA THR A 125 -7.65 -0.60 -13.20
C THR A 125 -7.34 -2.08 -12.98
N PHE A 126 -7.96 -2.76 -12.00
CA PHE A 126 -7.63 -4.15 -11.67
C PHE A 126 -7.80 -5.14 -12.84
N ARG A 127 -8.68 -4.80 -13.81
CA ARG A 127 -8.93 -5.58 -15.04
C ARG A 127 -8.07 -5.15 -16.24
N SER A 128 -7.20 -4.14 -16.08
CA SER A 128 -6.36 -3.63 -17.16
C SER A 128 -5.45 -4.72 -17.72
N LYS A 129 -5.44 -4.84 -19.06
CA LYS A 129 -4.57 -5.78 -19.80
C LYS A 129 -3.51 -5.06 -20.62
N SER A 130 -3.32 -3.76 -20.37
CA SER A 130 -2.36 -2.94 -21.12
C SER A 130 -0.92 -3.23 -20.68
N LYS A 131 0.05 -2.89 -21.53
CA LYS A 131 1.47 -3.17 -21.28
C LYS A 131 1.93 -2.50 -19.98
N GLY A 132 2.59 -3.27 -19.11
CA GLY A 132 3.12 -2.80 -17.82
C GLY A 132 2.24 -3.17 -16.62
N TRP A 133 1.00 -3.56 -16.87
CA TRP A 133 0.13 -4.16 -15.86
C TRP A 133 0.35 -5.67 -15.81
N ASP A 134 0.49 -6.19 -14.60
CA ASP A 134 0.47 -7.61 -14.30
C ASP A 134 -0.44 -7.85 -13.10
N ARG A 135 -1.37 -8.80 -13.22
CA ARG A 135 -2.33 -9.16 -12.17
C ARG A 135 -3.08 -7.95 -11.56
N GLY A 136 -3.35 -6.91 -12.34
CA GLY A 136 -4.06 -5.70 -11.88
C GLY A 136 -3.17 -4.65 -11.20
N VAL A 137 -1.84 -4.83 -11.23
CA VAL A 137 -0.86 -3.91 -10.63
C VAL A 137 0.14 -3.43 -11.69
N TYR A 138 0.46 -2.13 -11.70
CA TYR A 138 1.47 -1.56 -12.57
C TYR A 138 2.83 -1.51 -11.86
N ARG A 139 3.81 -2.29 -12.30
CA ARG A 139 5.10 -2.42 -11.58
C ARG A 139 5.88 -1.10 -11.60
N ILE A 140 6.31 -0.63 -10.43
CA ILE A 140 7.08 0.61 -10.27
C ILE A 140 8.54 0.34 -9.88
N ALA A 141 8.81 -0.75 -9.16
CA ALA A 141 10.16 -1.12 -8.73
C ALA A 141 10.38 -2.63 -8.79
N PRO A 142 11.63 -3.08 -9.00
CA PRO A 142 11.93 -4.50 -9.03
C PRO A 142 11.91 -5.16 -7.64
N SER A 143 12.04 -4.39 -6.56
CA SER A 143 12.03 -4.86 -5.18
C SER A 143 11.59 -3.76 -4.22
N LEU A 144 11.25 -4.14 -2.98
CA LEU A 144 10.96 -3.20 -1.89
C LEU A 144 12.14 -2.25 -1.65
N GLU A 145 13.36 -2.78 -1.62
CA GLU A 145 14.53 -1.96 -1.28
C GLU A 145 14.90 -0.99 -2.40
N ALA A 146 14.71 -1.42 -3.65
CA ALA A 146 14.85 -0.54 -4.79
C ALA A 146 13.82 0.59 -4.72
N PHE A 147 12.57 0.29 -4.37
CA PHE A 147 11.53 1.30 -4.18
C PHE A 147 11.90 2.28 -3.05
N LEU A 148 12.20 1.79 -1.84
CA LEU A 148 12.52 2.63 -0.69
C LEU A 148 13.74 3.52 -0.97
N GLY A 149 14.74 3.00 -1.71
CA GLY A 149 15.91 3.76 -2.15
C GLY A 149 15.63 4.88 -3.16
N THR A 150 14.44 4.90 -3.80
CA THR A 150 14.03 5.99 -4.71
C THR A 150 13.34 7.14 -4.00
N LEU A 151 12.88 6.95 -2.76
CA LEU A 151 12.11 7.96 -2.05
C LEU A 151 13.00 9.14 -1.65
N VAL A 152 12.54 10.35 -1.98
CA VAL A 152 13.24 11.61 -1.74
C VAL A 152 12.45 12.51 -0.79
N GLU A 153 13.15 13.39 -0.08
CA GLU A 153 12.54 14.45 0.72
C GLU A 153 12.25 15.67 -0.16
N ARG A 154 11.04 16.24 -0.02
CA ARG A 154 10.61 17.44 -0.74
C ARG A 154 9.65 18.25 0.12
N ASP A 155 9.74 19.57 0.00
CA ASP A 155 8.79 20.50 0.61
C ASP A 155 7.38 20.33 0.02
N SER A 156 7.30 20.08 -1.29
CA SER A 156 6.06 19.80 -2.02
C SER A 156 6.25 18.76 -3.12
N ALA A 157 5.18 18.02 -3.38
CA ALA A 157 5.02 17.09 -4.50
C ALA A 157 3.97 17.63 -5.49
N ASP A 158 4.13 17.30 -6.77
CA ASP A 158 3.12 17.59 -7.80
C ASP A 158 1.76 16.92 -7.47
N PHE A 159 1.80 15.76 -6.82
CA PHE A 159 0.63 15.05 -6.31
C PHE A 159 0.78 14.80 -4.81
N GLU A 160 -0.05 15.47 -4.02
CA GLU A 160 -0.10 15.36 -2.56
C GLU A 160 -1.19 14.38 -2.10
N THR A 161 -0.93 13.75 -0.96
CA THR A 161 -1.88 12.99 -0.15
C THR A 161 -1.91 13.56 1.25
N GLU A 162 -3.04 13.40 1.93
CA GLU A 162 -3.12 13.69 3.35
C GLU A 162 -2.17 12.75 4.11
N LEU A 163 -1.44 13.34 5.07
CA LEU A 163 -0.44 12.69 5.92
C LEU A 163 -0.95 12.52 7.36
N ASP A 164 -2.27 12.60 7.54
CA ASP A 164 -2.85 12.41 8.85
C ASP A 164 -2.89 10.93 9.23
N ASP A 165 -3.30 10.72 10.47
CA ASP A 165 -3.43 9.41 11.07
C ASP A 165 -4.80 8.78 10.82
N GLY A 166 -5.68 9.40 10.04
CA GLY A 166 -7.04 8.92 9.78
C GLY A 166 -7.06 7.43 9.43
N PRO A 167 -6.22 6.98 8.47
CA PRO A 167 -6.19 5.57 8.12
C PRO A 167 -5.77 4.61 9.24
N TRP A 168 -5.01 5.13 10.20
CA TRP A 168 -4.55 4.35 11.35
C TRP A 168 -5.52 4.43 12.53
N GLU A 169 -6.31 5.51 12.62
CA GLU A 169 -7.31 5.70 13.66
C GLU A 169 -8.55 4.88 13.35
N ASP A 170 -9.03 4.90 12.11
CA ASP A 170 -10.16 4.07 11.65
C ASP A 170 -9.86 2.57 11.84
N ALA A 171 -8.68 2.12 11.40
CA ALA A 171 -8.26 0.74 11.60
C ALA A 171 -8.08 0.36 13.09
N ALA A 172 -7.83 1.33 13.98
CA ALA A 172 -7.77 1.07 15.41
C ALA A 172 -9.16 0.92 16.03
N GLU A 173 -10.15 1.68 15.56
CA GLU A 173 -11.55 1.53 15.96
C GLU A 173 -12.08 0.15 15.58
N GLU A 174 -11.79 -0.33 14.37
CA GLU A 174 -12.19 -1.66 13.93
C GLU A 174 -11.52 -2.81 14.68
N ALA A 175 -10.29 -2.62 15.14
CA ALA A 175 -9.58 -3.65 15.90
C ALA A 175 -10.11 -3.80 17.33
N ASP A 176 -10.87 -2.82 17.84
CA ASP A 176 -11.46 -2.81 19.18
C ASP A 176 -12.92 -3.34 19.22
N ASP A 177 -13.56 -3.54 18.05
CA ASP A 177 -14.94 -4.07 17.88
C ASP A 177 -15.01 -5.61 17.80
#